data_AF-K1XYS5-F1
#
_entry.id   AF-K1XYS5-F1
#
_cell.length_a   1.000
_cell.length_b   1.000
_cell.length_c   1.000
_cell.angle_alpha   90.00
_cell.angle_beta   90.00
_cell.angle_gamma   90.00
#
_symmetry.space_group_name_H-M   'P 1'
#
loop_
_entity.id
_entity.type
_entity.pdbx_description
1 polymer ?
#
loop_
_entity_poly.entity_id
_entity_poly.type
_entity_poly.pdbx_seq_one_letter_code
_entity_poly.pdbx_strand_id
1 'polypeptide(L)'
;MFIVNESGASVYSASPVAQEEFPDLDSLDRGTVSIGRRYIDPLSELVKVPVGSIGVGMYQHDIAEKKLTEKLGYVVEDVVNEVGISVNNASIYVLQHISWIDKREAKKIYNHRPYKSRAALQKVLSEKAYSLAIGFLRVPESKESLDNTDIHPDQYPLAKYILEHSVNADNFGEHAKEMIALYPDMNRDTLEFILNAYAQIGVEKRVNSTHTKARKKVAMEDVKEGDIFDGVVRNVVAFGAFVDIGLKNDGLVHVSQMANRFVSNPSEIISVGGRVKVRVTGIDIKSGKIQLSMKDM
;
A
#
# COMPACT_ATOMS: atom_id res chain seq x y z
N MET A 1 -4.63 21.95 -2.11
CA MET A 1 -4.93 21.28 -0.83
C MET A 1 -5.39 19.86 -1.13
N PHE A 2 -4.74 18.86 -0.57
CA PHE A 2 -5.10 17.44 -0.72
C PHE A 2 -5.54 16.89 0.63
N ILE A 3 -6.46 15.91 0.60
CA ILE A 3 -6.91 15.19 1.79
C ILE A 3 -5.99 14.00 1.99
N VAL A 4 -5.46 13.86 3.21
CA VAL A 4 -4.58 12.77 3.63
C VAL A 4 -5.20 12.13 4.87
N ASN A 5 -5.09 10.80 4.97
CA ASN A 5 -5.58 10.07 6.12
C ASN A 5 -4.70 10.34 7.35
N GLU A 6 -5.30 10.82 8.44
CA GLU A 6 -4.64 11.12 9.72
C GLU A 6 -4.63 9.94 10.71
N SER A 7 -5.24 8.79 10.37
CA SER A 7 -5.31 7.60 11.23
C SER A 7 -3.94 7.23 11.79
N GLY A 8 -3.82 7.20 13.11
CA GLY A 8 -2.56 6.87 13.79
C GLY A 8 -1.48 7.97 13.76
N ALA A 9 -1.75 9.17 13.21
CA ALA A 9 -0.79 10.27 13.24
C ALA A 9 -0.56 10.78 14.67
N SER A 10 -1.60 10.82 15.50
CA SER A 10 -1.50 11.11 16.93
C SER A 10 -0.65 10.05 17.65
N VAL A 11 -0.90 8.77 17.35
CA VAL A 11 -0.14 7.64 17.92
C VAL A 11 1.33 7.70 17.52
N TYR A 12 1.63 8.00 16.25
CA TYR A 12 3.01 8.26 15.81
C TYR A 12 3.62 9.43 16.58
N SER A 13 2.94 10.57 16.68
CA SER A 13 3.50 11.78 17.27
C SER A 13 3.92 11.65 18.75
N ALA A 14 3.21 10.79 19.49
CA ALA A 14 3.50 10.46 20.87
C ALA A 14 4.50 9.28 21.03
N SER A 15 4.85 8.60 19.93
CA SER A 15 5.69 7.41 19.97
C SER A 15 7.17 7.73 20.23
N PRO A 16 7.93 6.78 20.80
CA PRO A 16 9.39 6.89 20.90
C PRO A 16 10.06 7.09 19.54
N VAL A 17 9.47 6.54 18.46
CA VAL A 17 9.98 6.70 17.09
C VAL A 17 9.96 8.16 16.65
N ALA A 18 8.84 8.86 16.86
CA ALA A 18 8.74 10.27 16.49
C ALA A 18 9.60 11.17 17.40
N GLN A 19 9.78 10.79 18.66
CA GLN A 19 10.71 11.46 19.58
C GLN A 19 12.17 11.30 19.15
N GLU A 20 12.56 10.13 18.63
CA GLU A 20 13.90 9.88 18.09
C GLU A 20 14.12 10.62 16.76
N GLU A 21 13.13 10.64 15.86
CA GLU A 21 13.24 11.35 14.58
C GLU A 21 13.24 12.89 14.76
N PHE A 22 12.50 13.40 15.75
CA PHE A 22 12.27 14.83 15.96
C PHE A 22 12.30 15.20 17.45
N PRO A 23 13.48 15.16 18.10
CA PRO A 23 13.59 15.39 19.54
C PRO A 23 13.11 16.78 19.95
N ASP A 24 13.35 17.79 19.10
CA ASP A 24 13.10 19.20 19.40
C ASP A 24 11.68 19.68 19.02
N LEU A 25 10.88 18.84 18.36
CA LEU A 25 9.50 19.19 17.97
C LEU A 25 8.49 18.72 19.03
N ASP A 26 7.39 19.46 19.17
CA ASP A 26 6.28 19.03 20.00
C ASP A 26 5.44 17.93 19.31
N SER A 27 4.44 17.39 20.03
CA SER A 27 3.59 16.33 19.48
C SER A 27 2.75 16.80 18.28
N LEU A 28 2.33 18.07 18.25
CA LEU A 28 1.47 18.58 17.18
C LEU A 28 2.28 18.72 15.88
N ASP A 29 3.49 19.26 15.99
CA ASP A 29 4.41 19.43 14.87
C ASP A 29 4.84 18.08 14.30
N ARG A 30 5.18 17.11 15.16
CA ARG A 30 5.47 15.72 14.72
C ARG A 30 4.30 15.09 13.96
N GLY A 31 3.08 15.27 14.46
CA GLY A 31 1.86 14.81 13.79
C GLY A 31 1.70 15.44 12.41
N THR A 32 1.96 16.75 12.32
CA THR A 32 1.89 17.52 11.06
C THR A 32 2.94 17.04 10.05
N VAL A 33 4.17 16.78 10.49
CA VAL A 33 5.21 16.19 9.64
C VAL A 33 4.81 14.82 9.11
N SER A 34 4.19 13.97 9.95
CA SER A 34 3.71 12.66 9.53
C SER A 34 2.65 12.78 8.43
N ILE A 35 1.70 13.70 8.57
CA ILE A 35 0.68 13.95 7.53
C ILE A 35 1.32 14.36 6.20
N GLY A 36 2.33 15.24 6.24
CA GLY A 36 3.09 15.63 5.05
C GLY A 36 3.83 14.47 4.40
N ARG A 37 4.49 13.62 5.20
CA ARG A 37 5.22 12.44 4.70
C ARG A 37 4.30 11.38 4.11
N ARG A 38 3.11 11.18 4.70
CA ARG A 38 2.07 10.27 4.15
C ARG A 38 1.60 10.70 2.77
N TYR A 39 1.66 11.99 2.44
CA TYR A 39 1.34 12.46 1.09
C TYR A 39 2.41 12.09 0.06
N ILE A 40 3.68 12.04 0.50
CA ILE A 40 4.82 11.75 -0.36
C ILE A 40 4.95 10.24 -0.57
N ASP A 41 4.96 9.49 0.53
CA ASP A 41 5.07 8.03 0.52
C ASP A 41 4.26 7.44 1.68
N PRO A 42 2.99 7.07 1.44
CA PRO A 42 2.14 6.49 2.47
C PRO A 42 2.74 5.24 3.11
N LEU A 43 3.39 4.38 2.34
CA LEU A 43 3.92 3.12 2.82
C LEU A 43 5.02 3.36 3.85
N SER A 44 6.03 4.15 3.48
CA SER A 44 7.19 4.44 4.33
C SER A 44 6.85 5.14 5.64
N GLU A 45 5.73 5.85 5.69
CA GLU A 45 5.28 6.58 6.88
C GLU A 45 4.29 5.77 7.73
N LEU A 46 3.37 5.02 7.12
CA LEU A 46 2.38 4.22 7.86
C LEU A 46 3.02 3.03 8.60
N VAL A 47 4.10 2.44 8.08
CA VAL A 47 4.83 1.36 8.78
C VAL A 47 5.43 1.78 10.12
N LYS A 48 5.55 3.09 10.38
CA LYS A 48 6.06 3.61 11.67
C LYS A 48 4.98 3.60 12.76
N VAL A 49 3.71 3.45 12.38
CA VAL A 49 2.59 3.39 13.30
C VAL A 49 2.37 1.92 13.69
N PRO A 50 2.14 1.60 14.98
CA PRO A 50 1.70 0.27 15.37
C PRO A 50 0.44 -0.12 14.57
N VAL A 51 0.47 -1.28 13.92
CA VAL A 51 -0.56 -1.67 12.93
C VAL A 51 -1.98 -1.68 13.52
N GLY A 52 -2.14 -2.11 14.78
CA GLY A 52 -3.43 -2.10 15.48
C GLY A 52 -3.95 -0.69 15.83
N SER A 53 -3.10 0.33 15.74
CA SER A 53 -3.47 1.74 15.94
C SER A 53 -3.84 2.46 14.63
N ILE A 54 -3.67 1.81 13.48
CA ILE A 54 -4.16 2.34 12.21
C ILE A 54 -5.67 2.11 12.18
N GLY A 55 -6.44 3.19 12.29
CA GLY A 55 -7.90 3.17 12.24
C GLY A 55 -8.42 2.61 10.92
N VAL A 56 -8.76 1.32 10.88
CA VAL A 56 -9.25 0.61 9.69
C VAL A 56 -10.74 0.24 9.76
N GLY A 57 -11.39 0.42 10.92
CA GLY A 57 -12.81 0.11 11.08
C GLY A 57 -13.41 0.66 12.38
N MET A 58 -14.74 0.82 12.40
CA MET A 58 -15.49 1.44 13.51
C MET A 58 -15.34 0.67 14.83
N TYR A 59 -15.40 -0.66 14.76
CA TYR A 59 -15.39 -1.55 15.94
C TYR A 59 -14.04 -2.25 16.12
N GLN A 60 -12.95 -1.67 15.60
CA GLN A 60 -11.62 -2.28 15.72
C GLN A 60 -11.22 -2.51 17.19
N HIS A 61 -11.71 -1.66 18.10
CA HIS A 61 -11.45 -1.73 19.53
C HIS A 61 -12.24 -2.84 20.23
N ASP A 62 -13.27 -3.39 19.58
CA ASP A 62 -14.09 -4.49 20.11
C ASP A 62 -13.49 -5.86 19.75
N ILE A 63 -12.41 -5.88 18.96
CA ILE A 63 -11.70 -7.08 18.54
C ILE A 63 -10.49 -7.30 19.47
N ALA A 64 -10.15 -8.57 19.71
CA ALA A 64 -8.93 -8.91 20.44
C ALA A 64 -7.68 -8.30 19.77
N GLU A 65 -7.03 -7.38 20.47
CA GLU A 65 -5.90 -6.57 19.98
C GLU A 65 -4.78 -7.42 19.37
N LYS A 66 -4.44 -8.55 20.00
CA LYS A 66 -3.41 -9.47 19.50
C LYS A 66 -3.75 -10.02 18.12
N LYS A 67 -5.01 -10.45 17.92
CA LYS A 67 -5.47 -11.03 16.65
C LYS A 67 -5.56 -9.95 15.56
N LEU A 68 -6.01 -8.75 15.92
CA LEU A 68 -6.04 -7.61 15.00
C LEU A 68 -4.62 -7.24 14.55
N THR A 69 -3.70 -7.08 15.50
CA THR A 69 -2.31 -6.73 15.24
C THR A 69 -1.61 -7.76 14.36
N GLU A 70 -1.81 -9.04 14.64
CA GLU A 70 -1.27 -10.12 13.83
C GLU A 70 -1.79 -10.07 12.38
N LYS A 71 -3.12 -9.95 12.21
CA LYS A 71 -3.72 -9.92 10.86
C LYS A 71 -3.34 -8.68 10.07
N LEU A 72 -3.32 -7.50 10.69
CA LEU A 72 -2.85 -6.28 10.03
C LEU A 72 -1.35 -6.31 9.76
N GLY A 73 -0.57 -6.96 10.63
CA GLY A 73 0.85 -7.21 10.43
C GLY A 73 1.12 -7.97 9.13
N TYR A 74 0.38 -9.05 8.86
CA TYR A 74 0.50 -9.81 7.61
C TYR A 74 0.16 -8.95 6.38
N VAL A 75 -0.88 -8.12 6.45
CA VAL A 75 -1.21 -7.21 5.33
C VAL A 75 -0.08 -6.22 5.06
N VAL A 76 0.55 -5.68 6.10
CA VAL A 76 1.70 -4.77 5.94
C VAL A 76 2.90 -5.50 5.35
N GLU A 77 3.18 -6.72 5.81
CA GLU A 77 4.24 -7.57 5.25
C GLU A 77 3.98 -7.83 3.75
N ASP A 78 2.79 -8.29 3.38
CA ASP A 78 2.43 -8.57 1.99
C ASP A 78 2.64 -7.35 1.08
N VAL A 79 2.14 -6.17 1.50
CA VAL A 79 2.28 -4.93 0.72
C VAL A 79 3.75 -4.51 0.58
N VAL A 80 4.55 -4.59 1.65
CA VAL A 80 5.97 -4.20 1.61
C VAL A 80 6.76 -5.11 0.68
N ASN A 81 6.52 -6.42 0.75
CA ASN A 81 7.22 -7.39 -0.09
C ASN A 81 6.76 -7.34 -1.55
N GLU A 82 5.48 -7.04 -1.80
CA GLU A 82 4.95 -6.87 -3.16
C GLU A 82 5.58 -5.66 -3.87
N VAL A 83 5.66 -4.50 -3.19
CA VAL A 83 6.24 -3.27 -3.77
C VAL A 83 7.72 -3.44 -4.08
N GLY A 84 8.45 -4.14 -3.21
CA GLY A 84 9.91 -4.26 -3.30
C GLY A 84 10.60 -2.96 -2.85
N ILE A 85 11.68 -3.10 -2.06
CA ILE A 85 12.25 -1.96 -1.34
C ILE A 85 13.70 -1.71 -1.74
N SER A 86 14.02 -0.46 -2.11
CA SER A 86 15.40 -0.02 -2.35
C SER A 86 16.17 0.08 -1.03
N VAL A 87 17.16 -0.79 -0.84
CA VAL A 87 17.93 -0.89 0.41
C VAL A 87 18.72 0.37 0.76
N ASN A 88 19.09 1.17 -0.25
CA ASN A 88 19.88 2.37 -0.06
C ASN A 88 19.03 3.53 0.48
N ASN A 89 17.73 3.55 0.17
CA ASN A 89 16.81 4.63 0.52
C ASN A 89 15.83 4.24 1.63
N ALA A 90 15.65 2.95 1.90
CA ALA A 90 14.69 2.46 2.88
C ALA A 90 14.98 2.96 4.30
N SER A 91 13.90 3.22 5.04
CA SER A 91 13.98 3.39 6.49
C SER A 91 14.15 2.04 7.18
N ILE A 92 14.70 2.05 8.39
CA ILE A 92 14.81 0.84 9.22
C ILE A 92 13.45 0.21 9.52
N TYR A 93 12.37 1.01 9.53
CA TYR A 93 11.01 0.54 9.82
C TYR A 93 10.45 -0.26 8.65
N VAL A 94 10.60 0.23 7.42
CA VAL A 94 10.17 -0.51 6.22
C VAL A 94 10.93 -1.84 6.13
N LEU A 95 12.24 -1.83 6.39
CA LEU A 95 13.07 -3.04 6.33
C LEU A 95 12.62 -4.13 7.32
N GLN A 96 12.03 -3.76 8.47
CA GLN A 96 11.52 -4.73 9.46
C GLN A 96 10.26 -5.48 8.99
N HIS A 97 9.63 -5.03 7.91
CA HIS A 97 8.45 -5.67 7.32
C HIS A 97 8.79 -6.49 6.07
N ILE A 98 10.08 -6.59 5.70
CA ILE A 98 10.52 -7.53 4.67
C ILE A 98 10.54 -8.94 5.28
N SER A 99 9.99 -9.92 4.56
CA SER A 99 9.97 -11.30 5.03
C SER A 99 11.39 -11.77 5.36
N TRP A 100 11.55 -12.41 6.52
CA TRP A 100 12.83 -12.90 7.06
C TRP A 100 13.86 -11.84 7.49
N ILE A 101 13.48 -10.55 7.52
CA ILE A 101 14.32 -9.48 8.07
C ILE A 101 13.79 -9.06 9.44
N ASP A 102 14.56 -9.36 10.50
CA ASP A 102 14.25 -8.89 11.85
C ASP A 102 14.82 -7.48 12.11
N LYS A 103 14.55 -6.92 13.30
CA LYS A 103 15.07 -5.61 13.71
C LYS A 103 16.60 -5.53 13.71
N ARG A 104 17.30 -6.63 13.98
CA ARG A 104 18.78 -6.67 13.99
C ARG A 104 19.29 -6.63 12.55
N GLU A 105 18.76 -7.45 11.65
CA GLU A 105 19.12 -7.47 10.24
C GLU A 105 18.78 -6.14 9.55
N ALA A 106 17.59 -5.57 9.80
CA ALA A 106 17.21 -4.25 9.31
C ALA A 106 18.21 -3.15 9.73
N LYS A 107 18.66 -3.17 10.99
CA LYS A 107 19.68 -2.23 11.48
C LYS A 107 21.01 -2.42 10.80
N LYS A 108 21.43 -3.68 10.55
CA LYS A 108 22.65 -3.95 9.81
C LYS A 108 22.56 -3.43 8.37
N ILE A 109 21.44 -3.68 7.67
CA ILE A 109 21.21 -3.14 6.32
C ILE A 109 21.35 -1.60 6.33
N TYR A 110 20.60 -0.95 7.23
CA TYR A 110 20.57 0.51 7.31
C TYR A 110 21.95 1.12 7.61
N ASN A 111 22.73 0.50 8.49
CA ASN A 111 24.01 1.05 8.94
C ASN A 111 25.17 0.84 7.95
N HIS A 112 25.09 -0.16 7.07
CA HIS A 112 26.19 -0.50 6.14
C HIS A 112 25.96 -0.03 4.70
N ARG A 113 24.85 0.65 4.43
CA ARG A 113 24.59 1.30 3.14
C ARG A 113 25.65 2.39 2.85
N PRO A 114 25.93 2.72 1.58
CA PRO A 114 25.25 2.23 0.37
C PRO A 114 25.78 0.90 -0.15
N TYR A 115 24.88 0.11 -0.75
CA TYR A 115 25.16 -1.14 -1.45
C TYR A 115 25.28 -0.90 -2.96
N LYS A 116 26.21 -1.61 -3.59
CA LYS A 116 26.43 -1.57 -5.05
C LYS A 116 25.80 -2.74 -5.81
N SER A 117 25.34 -3.75 -5.10
CA SER A 117 24.67 -4.93 -5.67
C SER A 117 23.99 -5.73 -4.57
N ARG A 118 23.08 -6.64 -4.94
CA ARG A 118 22.48 -7.59 -3.98
C ARG A 118 23.52 -8.48 -3.32
N ALA A 119 24.52 -8.94 -4.07
CA ALA A 119 25.61 -9.76 -3.54
C ALA A 119 26.37 -9.09 -2.37
N ALA A 120 26.42 -7.76 -2.33
CA ALA A 120 27.04 -7.03 -1.21
C ALA A 120 26.28 -7.23 0.12
N LEU A 121 24.98 -7.53 0.09
CA LEU A 121 24.18 -7.80 1.29
C LEU A 121 24.51 -9.14 1.96
N GLN A 122 25.11 -10.09 1.23
CA GLN A 122 25.50 -11.39 1.80
C GLN A 122 26.52 -11.24 2.94
N LYS A 123 27.34 -10.18 2.91
CA LYS A 123 28.32 -9.89 3.98
C LYS A 123 27.68 -9.29 5.25
N VAL A 124 26.45 -8.83 5.15
CA VAL A 124 25.75 -8.08 6.20
C VAL A 124 24.66 -8.94 6.84
N LEU A 125 23.92 -9.67 6.00
CA LEU A 125 22.83 -10.55 6.42
C LEU A 125 23.33 -11.92 6.85
N SER A 126 22.54 -12.59 7.69
CA SER A 126 22.71 -14.03 7.89
C SER A 126 22.44 -14.79 6.59
N GLU A 127 23.03 -15.98 6.43
CA GLU A 127 22.83 -16.82 5.24
C GLU A 127 21.36 -17.08 4.94
N LYS A 128 20.58 -17.42 5.98
CA LYS A 128 19.14 -17.66 5.87
C LYS A 128 18.36 -16.39 5.48
N ALA A 129 18.66 -15.26 6.13
CA ALA A 129 18.01 -13.98 5.81
C ALA A 129 18.33 -13.55 4.38
N TYR A 130 19.58 -13.70 3.95
CA TYR A 130 19.99 -13.41 2.57
C TYR A 130 19.20 -14.30 1.59
N SER A 131 19.25 -15.62 1.74
CA SER A 131 18.60 -16.55 0.82
C SER A 131 17.09 -16.34 0.68
N LEU A 132 16.40 -15.97 1.76
CA LEU A 132 14.93 -15.85 1.74
C LEU A 132 14.42 -14.43 1.48
N ALA A 133 15.19 -13.39 1.83
CA ALA A 133 14.74 -12.01 1.73
C ALA A 133 15.28 -11.26 0.50
N ILE A 134 16.39 -11.71 -0.10
CA ILE A 134 17.11 -10.93 -1.12
C ILE A 134 16.27 -10.66 -2.38
N GLY A 135 15.30 -11.53 -2.68
CA GLY A 135 14.32 -11.35 -3.75
C GLY A 135 13.37 -10.15 -3.53
N PHE A 136 13.22 -9.64 -2.31
CA PHE A 136 12.37 -8.46 -1.98
C PHE A 136 13.17 -7.15 -1.87
N LEU A 137 14.49 -7.26 -1.79
CA LEU A 137 15.41 -6.13 -1.70
C LEU A 137 15.87 -5.69 -3.10
N ARG A 138 15.88 -4.39 -3.38
CA ARG A 138 16.28 -3.82 -4.67
C ARG A 138 17.53 -2.97 -4.49
N VAL A 139 18.41 -2.98 -5.49
CA VAL A 139 19.58 -2.07 -5.60
C VAL A 139 19.55 -1.39 -6.98
N PRO A 140 18.74 -0.33 -7.16
CA PRO A 140 18.59 0.35 -8.45
C PRO A 140 19.92 0.87 -9.03
N GLU A 141 20.88 1.18 -8.16
CA GLU A 141 22.20 1.70 -8.55
C GLU A 141 23.20 0.59 -8.95
N SER A 142 22.79 -0.68 -8.94
CA SER A 142 23.64 -1.80 -9.31
C SER A 142 23.97 -1.81 -10.80
N LYS A 143 25.18 -2.31 -11.13
CA LYS A 143 25.55 -2.59 -12.53
C LYS A 143 24.80 -3.80 -13.09
N GLU A 144 24.34 -4.69 -12.21
CA GLU A 144 23.49 -5.82 -12.58
C GLU A 144 22.04 -5.34 -12.60
N SER A 145 21.44 -5.23 -13.79
CA SER A 145 20.07 -4.74 -13.94
C SER A 145 19.05 -5.61 -13.19
N LEU A 146 19.33 -6.92 -13.06
CA LEU A 146 18.44 -7.83 -12.34
C LEU A 146 18.35 -7.54 -10.83
N ASP A 147 19.28 -6.77 -10.26
CA ASP A 147 19.19 -6.35 -8.85
C ASP A 147 18.04 -5.35 -8.60
N ASN A 148 17.42 -4.82 -9.67
CA ASN A 148 16.25 -3.96 -9.61
C ASN A 148 14.97 -4.64 -10.12
N THR A 149 14.90 -5.98 -10.07
CA THR A 149 13.71 -6.76 -10.45
C THR A 149 13.29 -7.71 -9.33
N ASP A 150 12.15 -8.38 -9.50
CA ASP A 150 11.68 -9.41 -8.56
C ASP A 150 12.41 -10.76 -8.70
N ILE A 151 13.29 -10.88 -9.70
CA ILE A 151 14.01 -12.13 -10.00
C ILE A 151 15.00 -12.42 -8.88
N HIS A 152 14.98 -13.64 -8.36
CA HIS A 152 15.91 -14.06 -7.32
C HIS A 152 17.34 -14.22 -7.89
N PRO A 153 18.42 -13.87 -7.16
CA PRO A 153 19.80 -14.07 -7.60
C PRO A 153 20.13 -15.49 -8.09
N ASP A 154 19.52 -16.51 -7.49
CA ASP A 154 19.71 -17.91 -7.90
C ASP A 154 19.18 -18.18 -9.33
N GLN A 155 18.26 -17.35 -9.81
CA GLN A 155 17.68 -17.43 -11.15
C GLN A 155 18.40 -16.52 -12.16
N TYR A 156 19.45 -15.79 -11.76
CA TYR A 156 20.17 -14.90 -12.69
C TYR A 156 20.78 -15.61 -13.90
N PRO A 157 21.41 -16.80 -13.77
CA PRO A 157 21.91 -17.52 -14.94
C PRO A 157 20.79 -17.84 -15.94
N LEU A 158 19.63 -18.29 -15.44
CA LEU A 158 18.45 -18.56 -16.25
C LEU A 158 17.91 -17.27 -16.91
N ALA A 159 17.74 -16.19 -16.15
CA ALA A 159 17.23 -14.93 -16.66
C ALA A 159 18.13 -14.35 -17.76
N LYS A 160 19.45 -14.38 -17.57
CA LYS A 160 20.42 -13.95 -18.60
C LYS A 160 20.31 -14.79 -19.85
N TYR A 161 20.23 -16.12 -19.71
CA TYR A 161 20.05 -17.02 -20.85
C TYR A 161 18.76 -16.72 -21.63
N ILE A 162 17.63 -16.53 -20.94
CA ILE A 162 16.34 -16.17 -21.54
C ILE A 162 16.45 -14.87 -22.35
N LEU A 163 17.08 -13.85 -21.78
CA LEU A 163 17.22 -12.54 -22.41
C LEU A 163 18.18 -12.58 -23.61
N GLU A 164 19.34 -13.23 -23.48
CA GLU A 164 20.35 -13.36 -24.53
C GLU A 164 19.82 -14.12 -25.76
N HIS A 165 18.99 -15.15 -25.55
CA HIS A 165 18.42 -15.97 -26.61
C HIS A 165 17.02 -15.52 -27.03
N SER A 166 16.50 -14.43 -26.44
CA SER A 166 15.15 -13.91 -26.72
C SER A 166 14.07 -14.99 -26.58
N VAL A 167 14.19 -15.82 -25.54
CA VAL A 167 13.24 -16.90 -25.26
C VAL A 167 11.89 -16.30 -24.88
N ASN A 168 10.83 -16.82 -25.49
CA ASN A 168 9.44 -16.43 -25.30
C ASN A 168 8.53 -17.66 -25.38
N ALA A 169 7.22 -17.47 -25.32
CA ALA A 169 6.26 -18.56 -25.30
C ALA A 169 6.31 -19.45 -26.56
N ASP A 170 6.68 -18.90 -27.71
CA ASP A 170 6.67 -19.59 -28.99
C ASP A 170 7.88 -20.51 -29.17
N ASN A 171 9.06 -20.09 -28.71
CA ASN A 171 10.32 -20.85 -28.81
C ASN A 171 10.73 -21.54 -27.49
N PHE A 172 9.91 -21.47 -26.43
CA PHE A 172 10.19 -22.09 -25.12
C PHE A 172 10.65 -23.56 -25.23
N GLY A 173 9.99 -24.34 -26.09
CA GLY A 173 10.28 -25.76 -26.28
C GLY A 173 11.68 -26.05 -26.84
N GLU A 174 12.23 -25.13 -27.64
CA GLU A 174 13.55 -25.27 -28.27
C GLU A 174 14.69 -25.12 -27.26
N HIS A 175 14.46 -24.34 -26.20
CA HIS A 175 15.44 -23.99 -25.17
C HIS A 175 15.23 -24.74 -23.85
N ALA A 176 14.20 -25.59 -23.76
CA ALA A 176 13.76 -26.18 -22.49
C ALA A 176 14.87 -26.95 -21.78
N LYS A 177 15.69 -27.69 -22.53
CA LYS A 177 16.77 -28.52 -21.97
C LYS A 177 17.84 -27.68 -21.28
N GLU A 178 18.29 -26.60 -21.93
CA GLU A 178 19.28 -25.67 -21.40
C GLU A 178 18.73 -24.91 -20.19
N MET A 179 17.47 -24.45 -20.27
CA MET A 179 16.84 -23.72 -19.17
C MET A 179 16.64 -24.60 -17.93
N ILE A 180 16.20 -25.86 -18.08
CA ILE A 180 16.06 -26.82 -16.97
C ILE A 180 17.42 -27.15 -16.35
N ALA A 181 18.49 -27.19 -17.15
CA ALA A 181 19.84 -27.39 -16.63
C ALA A 181 20.34 -26.22 -15.77
N LEU A 182 19.89 -25.00 -16.06
CA LEU A 182 20.20 -23.79 -15.27
C LEU A 182 19.35 -23.69 -14.01
N TYR A 183 18.07 -24.10 -14.09
CA TYR A 183 17.14 -24.05 -12.97
C TYR A 183 16.14 -25.23 -13.08
N PRO A 184 16.26 -26.27 -12.23
CA PRO A 184 15.48 -27.50 -12.38
C PRO A 184 13.96 -27.33 -12.36
N ASP A 185 13.46 -26.35 -11.60
CA ASP A 185 12.03 -26.07 -11.46
C ASP A 185 11.47 -25.18 -12.58
N MET A 186 12.25 -24.94 -13.64
CA MET A 186 11.86 -24.08 -14.74
C MET A 186 10.60 -24.59 -15.47
N ASN A 187 9.64 -23.71 -15.64
CA ASN A 187 8.39 -23.94 -16.35
C ASN A 187 7.91 -22.67 -17.08
N ARG A 188 6.74 -22.73 -17.73
CA ARG A 188 6.18 -21.58 -18.45
C ARG A 188 5.87 -20.39 -17.53
N ASP A 189 5.37 -20.63 -16.34
CA ASP A 189 5.06 -19.58 -15.37
C ASP A 189 6.34 -18.86 -14.91
N THR A 190 7.45 -19.61 -14.77
CA THR A 190 8.76 -19.05 -14.43
C THR A 190 9.32 -18.22 -15.58
N LEU A 191 9.14 -18.66 -16.84
CA LEU A 191 9.49 -17.85 -18.02
C LEU A 191 8.69 -16.54 -18.01
N GLU A 192 7.37 -16.63 -17.89
CA GLU A 192 6.48 -15.47 -17.89
C GLU A 192 6.83 -14.51 -16.75
N PHE A 193 7.09 -15.03 -15.55
CA PHE A 193 7.56 -14.26 -14.41
C PHE A 193 8.85 -13.50 -14.71
N ILE A 194 9.88 -14.17 -15.25
CA ILE A 194 11.17 -13.53 -15.56
C ILE A 194 11.00 -12.44 -16.62
N LEU A 195 10.25 -12.72 -17.69
CA LEU A 195 10.00 -11.75 -18.76
C LEU A 195 9.22 -10.54 -18.24
N ASN A 196 8.18 -10.76 -17.44
CA ASN A 196 7.39 -9.70 -16.82
C ASN A 196 8.22 -8.89 -15.82
N ALA A 197 8.98 -9.54 -14.94
CA ALA A 197 9.83 -8.87 -13.96
C ALA A 197 10.92 -8.02 -14.63
N TYR A 198 11.47 -8.48 -15.75
CA TYR A 198 12.43 -7.70 -16.54
C TYR A 198 11.76 -6.52 -17.26
N ALA A 199 10.59 -6.73 -17.86
CA ALA A 199 9.84 -5.67 -18.53
C ALA A 199 9.39 -4.55 -17.57
N GLN A 200 9.19 -4.87 -16.29
CA GLN A 200 8.78 -3.94 -15.23
C GLN A 200 9.96 -3.38 -14.42
N ILE A 201 11.20 -3.49 -14.92
CA ILE A 201 12.38 -3.00 -14.21
C ILE A 201 12.25 -1.50 -13.85
N GLY A 202 12.39 -1.19 -12.56
CA GLY A 202 12.30 0.18 -12.06
C GLY A 202 10.91 0.83 -12.16
N VAL A 203 9.87 0.08 -12.55
CA VAL A 203 8.49 0.57 -12.57
C VAL A 203 7.93 0.53 -11.15
N GLU A 204 7.45 1.68 -10.68
CA GLU A 204 6.74 1.78 -9.40
C GLU A 204 5.39 1.07 -9.50
N LYS A 205 5.21 -0.01 -8.73
CA LYS A 205 3.97 -0.80 -8.71
C LYS A 205 2.79 -0.01 -8.14
N ARG A 206 3.05 1.00 -7.30
CA ARG A 206 2.04 1.88 -6.71
C ARG A 206 1.61 2.95 -7.70
N VAL A 207 0.70 2.60 -8.61
CA VAL A 207 0.24 3.49 -9.69
C VAL A 207 -0.94 4.40 -9.30
N ASN A 208 -1.70 4.07 -8.26
CA ASN A 208 -2.90 4.83 -7.88
C ASN A 208 -2.68 5.66 -6.62
N SER A 209 -2.49 6.98 -6.78
CA SER A 209 -2.59 7.89 -5.64
C SER A 209 -4.05 7.98 -5.17
N THR A 210 -4.30 7.63 -3.92
CA THR A 210 -5.61 7.80 -3.26
C THR A 210 -5.86 9.24 -2.82
N HIS A 211 -4.87 10.13 -2.96
CA HIS A 211 -5.02 11.51 -2.55
C HIS A 211 -6.11 12.21 -3.36
N THR A 212 -7.09 12.73 -2.63
CA THR A 212 -8.18 13.48 -3.23
C THR A 212 -7.91 14.96 -3.04
N LYS A 213 -8.01 15.75 -4.12
CA LYS A 213 -7.98 17.20 -4.02
C LYS A 213 -9.14 17.63 -3.11
N ALA A 214 -8.82 18.40 -2.08
CA ALA A 214 -9.84 18.97 -1.24
C ALA A 214 -10.75 19.84 -2.11
N ARG A 215 -12.05 19.59 -2.00
CA ARG A 215 -13.06 20.38 -2.72
C ARG A 215 -13.32 21.66 -1.96
N LYS A 216 -13.74 22.69 -2.69
CA LYS A 216 -14.28 23.89 -2.06
C LYS A 216 -15.48 23.45 -1.23
N LYS A 217 -15.49 23.77 0.07
CA LYS A 217 -16.61 23.45 0.94
C LYS A 217 -17.86 24.08 0.33
N VAL A 218 -18.87 23.25 0.07
CA VAL A 218 -20.20 23.71 -0.33
C VAL A 218 -20.90 24.08 0.97
N ALA A 219 -21.63 25.19 1.00
CA ALA A 219 -22.44 25.53 2.16
C ALA A 219 -23.70 24.65 2.14
N MET A 220 -24.23 24.27 3.30
CA MET A 220 -25.40 23.37 3.33
C MET A 220 -26.64 24.05 2.72
N GLU A 221 -26.65 25.39 2.73
CA GLU A 221 -27.66 26.25 2.12
C GLU A 221 -27.62 26.21 0.58
N ASP A 222 -26.49 25.83 -0.02
CA ASP A 222 -26.29 25.78 -1.46
C ASP A 222 -26.68 24.42 -2.07
N VAL A 223 -27.01 23.43 -1.24
CA VAL A 223 -27.35 22.06 -1.66
C VAL A 223 -28.86 21.90 -1.78
N LYS A 224 -29.32 21.34 -2.90
CA LYS A 224 -30.73 21.06 -3.16
C LYS A 224 -30.96 19.56 -3.38
N GLU A 225 -32.17 19.12 -3.07
CA GLU A 225 -32.60 17.78 -3.45
C GLU A 225 -32.54 17.62 -4.97
N GLY A 226 -32.01 16.49 -5.43
CA GLY A 226 -31.75 16.21 -6.84
C GLY A 226 -30.34 16.55 -7.32
N ASP A 227 -29.56 17.34 -6.57
CA ASP A 227 -28.19 17.66 -6.94
C ASP A 227 -27.31 16.42 -6.95
N ILE A 228 -26.38 16.37 -7.89
CA ILE A 228 -25.43 15.26 -8.07
C ILE A 228 -24.04 15.74 -7.68
N PHE A 229 -23.41 15.00 -6.78
CA PHE A 229 -22.04 15.24 -6.34
C PHE A 229 -21.20 13.99 -6.59
N ASP A 230 -19.96 14.20 -7.01
CA ASP A 230 -18.95 13.17 -6.81
C ASP A 230 -18.54 13.17 -5.33
N GLY A 231 -18.52 12.03 -4.66
CA GLY A 231 -18.17 11.89 -3.26
C GLY A 231 -17.08 10.85 -3.03
N VAL A 232 -16.50 10.87 -1.84
CA VAL A 232 -15.54 9.85 -1.39
C VAL A 232 -16.13 9.08 -0.23
N VAL A 233 -16.13 7.76 -0.32
CA VAL A 233 -16.62 6.88 0.75
C VAL A 233 -15.67 7.01 1.94
N ARG A 234 -16.15 7.59 3.04
CA ARG A 234 -15.40 7.71 4.30
C ARG A 234 -15.47 6.45 5.12
N ASN A 235 -16.61 5.77 5.09
CA ASN A 235 -16.84 4.58 5.88
C ASN A 235 -17.96 3.71 5.27
N VAL A 236 -17.89 2.41 5.49
CA VAL A 236 -18.92 1.44 5.08
C VAL A 236 -19.43 0.72 6.32
N VAL A 237 -20.75 0.66 6.48
CA VAL A 237 -21.45 0.02 7.61
C VAL A 237 -22.48 -0.98 7.07
N ALA A 238 -22.98 -1.88 7.92
CA ALA A 238 -23.90 -2.93 7.46
C ALA A 238 -25.17 -2.40 6.77
N PHE A 239 -25.66 -1.23 7.18
CA PHE A 239 -26.88 -0.61 6.65
C PHE A 239 -26.63 0.45 5.57
N GLY A 240 -25.37 0.71 5.19
CA GLY A 240 -25.07 1.80 4.26
C GLY A 240 -23.62 2.24 4.22
N ALA A 241 -23.38 3.45 3.72
CA ALA A 241 -22.06 4.06 3.72
C ALA A 241 -22.12 5.56 3.86
N PHE A 242 -21.10 6.10 4.51
CA PHE A 242 -20.92 7.53 4.70
C PHE A 242 -20.03 8.08 3.60
N VAL A 243 -20.51 9.09 2.90
CA VAL A 243 -19.87 9.69 1.73
C VAL A 243 -19.65 11.17 1.98
N ASP A 244 -18.40 11.59 1.87
CA ASP A 244 -18.01 13.00 1.92
C ASP A 244 -18.23 13.63 0.53
N ILE A 245 -19.17 14.58 0.47
CA ILE A 245 -19.47 15.38 -0.73
C ILE A 245 -18.97 16.82 -0.64
N GLY A 246 -18.11 17.13 0.34
CA GLY A 246 -17.55 18.46 0.56
C GLY A 246 -18.40 19.36 1.48
N LEU A 247 -19.28 18.75 2.28
CA LEU A 247 -20.08 19.43 3.30
C LEU A 247 -19.43 19.28 4.68
N LYS A 248 -19.98 19.99 5.68
CA LYS A 248 -19.48 19.88 7.07
C LYS A 248 -19.70 18.49 7.67
N ASN A 249 -20.79 17.82 7.25
CA ASN A 249 -21.15 16.48 7.70
C ASN A 249 -21.21 15.54 6.49
N ASP A 250 -20.85 14.26 6.71
CA ASP A 250 -20.97 13.23 5.69
C ASP A 250 -22.43 12.91 5.38
N GLY A 251 -22.72 12.63 4.11
CA GLY A 251 -24.02 12.13 3.69
C GLY A 251 -24.10 10.62 3.81
N LEU A 252 -25.29 10.09 4.12
CA LEU A 252 -25.52 8.65 4.25
C LEU A 252 -26.18 8.10 2.98
N VAL A 253 -25.53 7.14 2.35
CA VAL A 253 -26.14 6.26 1.35
C VAL A 253 -26.64 5.01 2.08
N HIS A 254 -27.96 4.85 2.19
CA HIS A 254 -28.52 3.62 2.76
C HIS A 254 -28.34 2.43 1.80
N VAL A 255 -28.25 1.20 2.30
CA VAL A 255 -28.03 -0.01 1.49
C VAL A 255 -29.07 -0.16 0.35
N SER A 256 -30.32 0.22 0.62
CA SER A 256 -31.39 0.21 -0.39
C SER A 256 -31.26 1.28 -1.47
N GLN A 257 -30.34 2.23 -1.32
CA GLN A 257 -30.06 3.33 -2.23
C GLN A 257 -28.68 3.18 -2.91
N MET A 258 -27.98 2.05 -2.71
CA MET A 258 -26.64 1.84 -3.27
C MET A 258 -26.62 1.37 -4.72
N ALA A 259 -27.62 0.61 -5.16
CA ALA A 259 -27.66 0.07 -6.51
C ALA A 259 -29.10 -0.20 -6.96
N ASN A 260 -29.31 -0.31 -8.28
CA ASN A 260 -30.58 -0.68 -8.91
C ASN A 260 -30.93 -2.18 -8.76
N ARG A 261 -30.17 -2.91 -7.93
CA ARG A 261 -30.37 -4.32 -7.59
C ARG A 261 -30.32 -4.49 -6.07
N PHE A 262 -30.77 -5.64 -5.57
CA PHE A 262 -30.63 -5.97 -4.16
C PHE A 262 -29.15 -6.08 -3.77
N VAL A 263 -28.79 -5.45 -2.65
CA VAL A 263 -27.44 -5.43 -2.09
C VAL A 263 -27.50 -6.06 -0.71
N SER A 264 -26.88 -7.22 -0.54
CA SER A 264 -26.76 -7.90 0.75
C SER A 264 -25.65 -7.32 1.61
N ASN A 265 -24.53 -6.93 0.98
CA ASN A 265 -23.38 -6.37 1.67
C ASN A 265 -22.86 -5.14 0.92
N PRO A 266 -22.94 -3.93 1.53
CA PRO A 266 -22.38 -2.71 0.97
C PRO A 266 -20.92 -2.81 0.52
N SER A 267 -20.10 -3.61 1.23
CA SER A 267 -18.66 -3.74 0.96
C SER A 267 -18.33 -4.42 -0.36
N GLU A 268 -19.30 -5.07 -1.00
CA GLU A 268 -19.14 -5.68 -2.34
C GLU A 268 -19.15 -4.66 -3.47
N ILE A 269 -19.70 -3.46 -3.22
CA ILE A 269 -19.97 -2.46 -4.25
C ILE A 269 -19.08 -1.23 -4.06
N ILE A 270 -18.69 -0.96 -2.82
CA ILE A 270 -17.91 0.21 -2.45
C ILE A 270 -16.83 -0.14 -1.45
N SER A 271 -15.74 0.60 -1.51
CA SER A 271 -14.62 0.49 -0.58
C SER A 271 -14.35 1.86 0.04
N VAL A 272 -13.88 1.87 1.29
CA VAL A 272 -13.43 3.09 1.95
C VAL A 272 -12.33 3.75 1.11
N GLY A 273 -12.44 5.06 0.88
CA GLY A 273 -11.58 5.82 -0.04
C GLY A 273 -12.01 5.77 -1.51
N GLY A 274 -12.98 4.91 -1.87
CA GLY A 274 -13.54 4.83 -3.21
C GLY A 274 -14.29 6.09 -3.61
N ARG A 275 -14.24 6.45 -4.90
CA ARG A 275 -15.03 7.55 -5.46
C ARG A 275 -16.37 7.03 -5.95
N VAL A 276 -17.43 7.72 -5.58
CA VAL A 276 -18.80 7.38 -5.96
C VAL A 276 -19.51 8.64 -6.45
N LYS A 277 -20.45 8.48 -7.37
CA LYS A 277 -21.37 9.57 -7.73
C LYS A 277 -22.67 9.37 -6.96
N VAL A 278 -23.14 10.44 -6.32
CA VAL A 278 -24.29 10.40 -5.42
C VAL A 278 -25.25 11.55 -5.72
N ARG A 279 -26.54 11.25 -5.64
CA ARG A 279 -27.62 12.22 -5.73
C ARG A 279 -28.19 12.52 -4.35
N VAL A 280 -28.47 13.78 -4.06
CA VAL A 280 -29.14 14.19 -2.82
C VAL A 280 -30.62 13.83 -2.89
N THR A 281 -31.11 13.03 -1.94
CA THR A 281 -32.52 12.62 -1.86
C THR A 281 -33.28 13.26 -0.71
N GLY A 282 -32.58 13.80 0.28
CA GLY A 282 -33.22 14.44 1.43
C GLY A 282 -32.23 15.25 2.24
N ILE A 283 -32.67 16.42 2.70
CA ILE A 283 -31.86 17.34 3.51
C ILE A 283 -32.59 17.64 4.81
N ASP A 284 -32.00 17.25 5.94
CA ASP A 284 -32.48 17.67 7.26
C ASP A 284 -31.58 18.78 7.81
N ILE A 285 -32.04 20.02 7.64
CA ILE A 285 -31.34 21.23 8.06
C ILE A 285 -31.19 21.29 9.59
N LYS A 286 -32.15 20.74 10.36
CA LYS A 286 -32.12 20.81 11.83
C LYS A 286 -31.08 19.87 12.42
N SER A 287 -30.97 18.65 11.88
CA SER A 287 -30.00 17.66 12.35
C SER A 287 -28.67 17.70 11.59
N GLY A 288 -28.58 18.48 10.51
CA GLY A 288 -27.40 18.56 9.64
C GLY A 288 -27.14 17.27 8.86
N LYS A 289 -28.14 16.41 8.69
CA LYS A 289 -28.03 15.12 8.01
C LYS A 289 -28.46 15.22 6.56
N ILE A 290 -27.77 14.50 5.69
CA ILE A 290 -28.07 14.45 4.25
C ILE A 290 -28.21 12.99 3.84
N GLN A 291 -29.30 12.70 3.14
CA GLN A 291 -29.53 11.40 2.53
C GLN A 291 -29.08 11.44 1.07
N LEU A 292 -28.33 10.41 0.70
CA LEU A 292 -27.73 10.26 -0.61
C LEU A 292 -28.21 8.96 -1.26
N SER A 293 -28.25 8.95 -2.59
CA SER A 293 -28.51 7.76 -3.38
C SER A 293 -27.49 7.60 -4.50
N MET A 294 -27.08 6.37 -4.74
CA MET A 294 -26.24 5.95 -5.87
C MET A 294 -27.07 5.26 -6.98
N LYS A 295 -28.39 5.16 -6.80
CA LYS A 295 -29.28 4.62 -7.83
C LYS A 295 -29.35 5.54 -9.04
N ASP A 296 -29.50 4.94 -10.21
CA ASP A 296 -29.66 5.65 -11.49
C ASP A 296 -28.55 6.67 -11.77
N MET A 297 -27.31 6.33 -11.35
CA MET A 297 -26.05 7.04 -11.60
C MET A 297 -25.15 6.20 -12.51
#